data_AF-A0AAV0L2X3-F1
#
_entry.id   AF-A0AAV0L2X3-F1
#
_cell.length_a   1.000
_cell.length_b   1.000
_cell.length_c   1.000
_cell.angle_alpha   90.00
_cell.angle_beta   90.00
_cell.angle_gamma   90.00
#
_symmetry.space_group_name_H-M   'P 1'
#
loop_
_entity.id
_entity.type
_entity.pdbx_description
1 polymer ?
#
loop_
_entity_poly.entity_id
_entity_poly.type
_entity_poly.pdbx_seq_one_letter_code
_entity_poly.pdbx_strand_id
1 'polypeptide(L)'
;MAVPTLSSESTATAWSGPSTLFAPSDASLHSCYSCSVPSLLREHIVPGLFTMDYLRKLAFGTKVETLTPGKCITVTSSSANAKIFIGGVEITRPDLFNNGFLVIHGIQGYIAPLSPFSCDVERLNSLTFPFQQPDRVPVPGPAVMRLMMRDAILRLRNNGFSILALAMRVKYPELIALSNMTIFALDDFSIFSGSYSYISSVRFHIVPNQLLTIADLERLPVGCTLPTLESGQSLVVTTAASAAAPMRINYVRIKLPDVMRNLKIAVHGIYLPFPRIYQSTTPAAGATQSTVENTQADSASASSDCAAKSEKDGSCAMVPVPPVKATLEVEDNHYGL
;
A
#
# COMPACT_ATOMS: atom_id res chain seq x y z
N MET A 1 -20.14 -37.29 -1.74
CA MET A 1 -18.89 -36.91 -2.42
C MET A 1 -18.58 -35.47 -2.02
N ALA A 2 -17.71 -35.28 -1.02
CA ALA A 2 -17.38 -33.96 -0.47
C ALA A 2 -16.16 -33.39 -1.21
N VAL A 3 -16.24 -32.12 -1.60
CA VAL A 3 -15.14 -31.39 -2.25
C VAL A 3 -14.08 -31.09 -1.19
N PRO A 4 -12.80 -31.51 -1.36
CA PRO A 4 -11.77 -31.17 -0.39
C PRO A 4 -11.42 -29.69 -0.50
N THR A 5 -11.51 -29.01 0.63
CA THR A 5 -11.10 -27.63 0.85
C THR A 5 -9.57 -27.53 0.77
N LEU A 6 -9.08 -26.58 -0.03
CA LEU A 6 -7.65 -26.27 -0.16
C LEU A 6 -7.21 -25.40 1.02
N SER A 7 -6.63 -26.03 2.04
CA SER A 7 -5.79 -25.35 3.02
C SER A 7 -4.34 -25.80 2.83
N SER A 8 -3.54 -24.96 2.17
CA SER A 8 -2.11 -24.87 2.48
C SER A 8 -1.68 -23.42 2.24
N GLU A 9 -1.57 -22.69 3.35
CA GLU A 9 -0.91 -21.40 3.40
C GLU A 9 0.55 -21.59 2.98
N SER A 10 0.90 -20.95 1.89
CA SER A 10 2.24 -20.43 1.68
C SER A 10 1.99 -18.99 1.29
N THR A 11 2.43 -18.08 2.15
CA THR A 11 2.31 -16.62 2.06
C THR A 11 2.53 -16.14 0.63
N ALA A 12 1.45 -16.10 -0.14
CA ALA A 12 1.40 -15.36 -1.37
C ALA A 12 1.36 -13.91 -0.91
N THR A 13 2.48 -13.21 -1.05
CA THR A 13 2.42 -11.78 -1.32
C THR A 13 1.48 -11.63 -2.51
N ALA A 14 0.21 -11.36 -2.23
CA ALA A 14 -0.82 -11.21 -3.24
C ALA A 14 -0.45 -9.96 -4.04
N TRP A 15 0.32 -10.16 -5.10
CA TRP A 15 0.67 -9.10 -6.03
C TRP A 15 -0.65 -8.55 -6.58
N SER A 16 -1.03 -7.37 -6.11
CA SER A 16 -2.24 -6.66 -6.50
C SER A 16 -1.97 -5.64 -7.59
N GLY A 17 -0.81 -5.72 -8.25
CA GLY A 17 -0.37 -4.81 -9.30
C GLY A 17 -0.68 -5.31 -10.71
N PRO A 18 -0.43 -4.47 -11.73
CA PRO A 18 -0.58 -4.88 -13.11
C PRO A 18 0.26 -6.12 -13.40
N SER A 19 -0.25 -7.01 -14.25
CA SER A 19 0.36 -8.31 -14.51
C SER A 19 0.25 -8.70 -15.97
N THR A 20 1.14 -9.58 -16.41
CA THR A 20 1.09 -10.21 -17.73
C THR A 20 0.99 -11.71 -17.56
N LEU A 21 0.00 -12.33 -18.18
CA LEU A 21 -0.20 -13.77 -18.24
C LEU A 21 0.20 -14.28 -19.61
N PHE A 22 1.09 -15.26 -19.64
CA PHE A 22 1.40 -16.03 -20.84
C PHE A 22 0.51 -17.29 -20.84
N ALA A 23 -0.57 -17.27 -21.61
CA ALA A 23 -1.58 -18.32 -21.61
C ALA A 23 -1.23 -19.44 -22.61
N PRO A 24 -0.89 -20.65 -22.14
CA PRO A 24 -0.71 -21.80 -23.01
C PRO A 24 -2.03 -22.20 -23.66
N SER A 25 -1.97 -22.91 -24.79
CA SER A 25 -3.17 -23.53 -25.36
C SER A 25 -3.59 -24.77 -24.55
N ASP A 26 -4.88 -25.10 -24.54
CA ASP A 26 -5.38 -26.31 -23.85
C ASP A 26 -4.65 -27.57 -24.32
N ALA A 27 -4.40 -27.69 -25.63
CA ALA A 27 -3.62 -28.79 -26.21
C ALA A 27 -2.18 -28.87 -25.65
N SER A 28 -1.56 -27.72 -25.36
CA SER A 28 -0.22 -27.66 -24.77
C SER A 28 -0.21 -28.04 -23.28
N LEU A 29 -1.30 -27.80 -22.55
CA LEU A 29 -1.42 -28.25 -21.16
C LEU A 29 -1.62 -29.76 -21.07
N HIS A 30 -2.37 -30.34 -22.00
CA HIS A 30 -2.61 -31.79 -22.06
C HIS A 30 -1.35 -32.62 -22.37
N SER A 31 -0.30 -32.01 -22.91
CA SER A 31 0.95 -32.72 -23.19
C SER A 31 1.88 -32.84 -21.96
N CYS A 32 1.60 -32.14 -20.85
CA CYS A 32 2.39 -32.24 -19.62
C CYS A 32 1.67 -33.05 -18.52
N TYR A 33 1.86 -34.37 -18.55
CA TYR A 33 1.23 -35.29 -17.60
C TYR A 33 1.76 -35.18 -16.15
N SER A 34 2.93 -34.60 -15.94
CA SER A 34 3.57 -34.45 -14.62
C SER A 34 3.57 -33.01 -14.08
N CYS A 35 2.99 -32.05 -14.81
CA CYS A 35 2.96 -30.65 -14.39
C CYS A 35 1.88 -30.40 -13.32
N SER A 36 2.26 -29.70 -12.26
CA SER A 36 1.30 -29.10 -11.32
C SER A 36 0.70 -27.84 -11.95
N VAL A 37 -0.59 -27.87 -12.32
CA VAL A 37 -1.29 -26.72 -12.92
C VAL A 37 -1.18 -25.44 -12.06
N PRO A 38 -1.34 -25.48 -10.72
CA PRO A 38 -1.16 -24.29 -9.89
C PRO A 38 0.26 -23.71 -9.93
N SER A 39 1.28 -24.57 -9.97
CA SER A 39 2.68 -24.13 -10.03
C SER A 39 3.01 -23.52 -11.39
N LEU A 40 2.52 -24.17 -12.46
CA LEU A 40 2.68 -23.72 -13.83
C LEU A 40 2.01 -22.34 -14.02
N LEU A 41 0.78 -22.16 -13.53
CA LEU A 41 0.07 -20.87 -13.61
C LEU A 41 0.86 -19.73 -12.93
N ARG A 42 1.46 -19.97 -11.76
CA ARG A 42 2.25 -18.93 -11.07
C ARG A 42 3.49 -18.52 -11.85
N GLU A 43 4.14 -19.47 -12.53
CA GLU A 43 5.31 -19.20 -13.34
C GLU A 43 4.96 -18.58 -14.71
N HIS A 44 3.71 -18.70 -15.17
CA HIS A 44 3.24 -18.04 -16.40
C HIS A 44 2.74 -16.61 -16.17
N ILE A 45 2.74 -16.13 -14.92
CA ILE A 45 2.35 -14.76 -14.58
C ILE A 45 3.58 -13.98 -14.15
N VAL A 46 3.71 -12.79 -14.74
CA VAL A 46 4.81 -11.87 -14.49
C VAL A 46 4.26 -10.52 -13.99
N PRO A 47 4.79 -9.96 -12.89
CA PRO A 47 4.51 -8.60 -12.44
C PRO A 47 4.87 -7.54 -13.49
N GLY A 48 3.90 -6.72 -13.90
CA GLY A 48 4.07 -5.65 -14.88
C GLY A 48 3.23 -5.84 -16.15
N LEU A 49 3.09 -4.76 -16.95
CA LEU A 49 2.41 -4.77 -18.24
C LEU A 49 3.43 -4.92 -19.37
N PHE A 50 3.54 -6.13 -19.89
CA PHE A 50 4.41 -6.46 -21.00
C PHE A 50 3.57 -6.59 -22.27
N THR A 51 3.15 -5.47 -22.86
CA THR A 51 2.48 -5.50 -24.18
C THR A 51 3.42 -6.03 -25.26
N MET A 52 2.87 -6.48 -26.39
CA MET A 52 3.72 -6.97 -27.47
C MET A 52 4.72 -5.91 -27.96
N ASP A 53 4.29 -4.66 -28.04
CA ASP A 53 5.14 -3.53 -28.41
C ASP A 53 6.24 -3.23 -27.38
N TYR A 54 5.98 -3.50 -26.10
CA TYR A 54 7.00 -3.37 -25.06
C TYR A 54 8.00 -4.53 -25.13
N LEU A 55 7.51 -5.76 -25.28
CA LEU A 55 8.36 -6.95 -25.41
C LEU A 55 9.33 -6.87 -26.59
N ARG A 56 8.91 -6.32 -27.73
CA ARG A 56 9.78 -6.10 -28.90
C ARG A 56 10.95 -5.16 -28.67
N LYS A 57 10.86 -4.29 -27.66
CA LYS A 57 11.89 -3.30 -27.32
C LYS A 57 12.88 -3.81 -26.28
N LEU A 58 12.58 -4.94 -25.64
CA LEU A 58 13.49 -5.53 -24.66
C LEU A 58 14.73 -6.07 -25.35
N ALA A 59 15.86 -6.01 -24.64
CA ALA A 59 17.09 -6.62 -25.11
C ALA A 59 16.90 -8.14 -25.19
N PHE A 60 17.50 -8.77 -26.19
CA PHE A 60 17.54 -10.22 -26.29
C PHE A 60 18.13 -10.83 -25.01
N GLY A 61 17.45 -11.83 -24.43
CA GLY A 61 17.89 -12.49 -23.21
C GLY A 61 17.46 -11.78 -21.92
N THR A 62 16.64 -10.74 -21.99
CA THR A 62 16.09 -10.06 -20.79
C THR A 62 15.41 -11.08 -19.89
N LYS A 63 15.76 -11.09 -18.61
CA LYS A 63 15.13 -11.92 -17.59
C LYS A 63 14.07 -11.15 -16.83
N VAL A 64 12.91 -11.76 -16.63
CA VAL A 64 11.79 -11.15 -15.92
C VAL A 64 11.30 -12.09 -14.84
N GLU A 65 11.30 -11.62 -13.60
CA GLU A 65 10.85 -12.39 -12.45
C GLU A 65 9.34 -12.68 -12.53
N THR A 66 8.95 -13.89 -12.16
CA THR A 66 7.54 -14.34 -12.13
C THR A 66 6.87 -14.00 -10.80
N LEU A 67 5.60 -14.35 -10.63
CA LEU A 67 4.96 -14.32 -9.31
C LEU A 67 5.57 -15.29 -8.30
N THR A 68 6.45 -16.21 -8.74
CA THR A 68 7.23 -17.06 -7.85
C THR A 68 8.60 -16.41 -7.63
N PRO A 69 8.92 -15.94 -6.40
CA PRO A 69 10.18 -15.27 -6.12
C PRO A 69 11.40 -16.11 -6.52
N GLY A 70 12.41 -15.46 -7.10
CA GLY A 70 13.65 -16.11 -7.54
C GLY A 70 13.54 -16.91 -8.85
N LYS A 71 12.33 -17.01 -9.43
CA LYS A 71 12.11 -17.64 -10.74
C LYS A 71 11.92 -16.60 -11.82
N CYS A 72 12.83 -16.56 -12.79
CA CYS A 72 12.82 -15.63 -13.91
C CYS A 72 12.58 -16.32 -15.25
N ILE A 73 11.63 -15.80 -16.03
CA ILE A 73 11.45 -16.17 -17.43
C ILE A 73 12.37 -15.33 -18.32
N THR A 74 12.94 -15.94 -19.34
CA THR A 74 13.79 -15.24 -20.32
C THR A 74 12.97 -14.82 -21.54
N VAL A 75 13.11 -13.57 -21.96
CA VAL A 75 12.56 -13.01 -23.19
C VAL A 75 13.61 -13.12 -24.29
N THR A 76 13.28 -13.80 -25.38
CA THR A 76 14.13 -13.88 -26.57
C THR A 76 13.36 -13.45 -27.81
N SER A 77 14.08 -12.99 -28.82
CA SER A 77 13.50 -12.55 -30.09
C SER A 77 14.21 -13.20 -31.26
N SER A 78 13.49 -13.41 -32.37
CA SER A 78 14.10 -13.85 -33.63
C SER A 78 14.91 -12.72 -34.27
N SER A 79 15.76 -13.05 -35.25
CA SER A 79 16.39 -12.04 -36.11
C SER A 79 15.32 -11.07 -36.66
N ALA A 80 15.59 -9.77 -36.58
CA ALA A 80 14.68 -8.66 -36.89
C ALA A 80 13.47 -8.45 -35.94
N ASN A 81 13.44 -9.06 -34.75
CA ASN A 81 12.36 -8.92 -33.75
C ASN A 81 10.95 -9.27 -34.29
N ALA A 82 10.88 -10.11 -35.33
CA ALA A 82 9.63 -10.53 -35.96
C ALA A 82 8.81 -11.46 -35.06
N LYS A 83 9.49 -12.36 -34.32
CA LYS A 83 8.89 -13.28 -33.36
C LYS A 83 9.49 -13.07 -31.98
N ILE A 84 8.65 -13.15 -30.96
CA ILE A 84 9.04 -13.05 -29.56
C ILE A 84 8.76 -14.39 -28.88
N PHE A 85 9.70 -14.83 -28.07
CA PHE A 85 9.65 -16.06 -27.32
C PHE A 85 9.82 -15.75 -25.83
N ILE A 86 9.07 -16.48 -25.00
CA ILE A 86 9.01 -16.33 -23.56
C ILE A 86 9.30 -17.69 -22.96
N GLY A 87 10.42 -17.81 -22.25
CA GLY A 87 10.88 -19.11 -21.73
C GLY A 87 11.15 -20.13 -22.84
N GLY A 88 11.51 -19.65 -24.03
CA GLY A 88 11.71 -20.48 -25.22
C GLY A 88 10.43 -20.82 -25.99
N VAL A 89 9.25 -20.35 -25.56
CA VAL A 89 7.96 -20.61 -26.21
C VAL A 89 7.49 -19.39 -27.00
N GLU A 90 7.09 -19.57 -28.26
CA GLU A 90 6.63 -18.48 -29.13
C GLU A 90 5.30 -17.88 -28.64
N ILE A 91 5.23 -16.54 -28.61
CA ILE A 91 3.96 -15.82 -28.50
C ILE A 91 3.26 -15.84 -29.86
N THR A 92 2.18 -16.62 -29.97
CA THR A 92 1.40 -16.74 -31.22
C THR A 92 0.17 -15.86 -31.26
N ARG A 93 -0.37 -15.49 -30.10
CA ARG A 93 -1.52 -14.57 -29.99
C ARG A 93 -1.15 -13.40 -29.08
N PRO A 94 -0.47 -12.38 -29.63
CA PRO A 94 -0.07 -11.22 -28.85
C PRO A 94 -1.29 -10.40 -28.39
N ASP A 95 -1.22 -9.86 -27.17
CA ASP A 95 -2.20 -8.95 -26.58
C ASP A 95 -3.66 -9.45 -26.71
N LEU A 96 -3.88 -10.77 -26.58
CA LEU A 96 -5.19 -11.45 -26.64
C LEU A 96 -6.22 -10.79 -25.71
N PHE A 97 -5.75 -10.26 -24.58
CA PHE A 97 -6.52 -9.39 -23.71
C PHE A 97 -5.62 -8.28 -23.19
N ASN A 98 -6.14 -7.06 -23.12
CA ASN A 98 -5.45 -5.95 -22.48
C ASN A 98 -6.48 -4.96 -21.94
N ASN A 99 -6.57 -4.84 -20.61
CA ASN A 99 -7.43 -3.86 -19.94
C ASN A 99 -6.63 -2.80 -19.16
N GLY A 100 -5.32 -2.68 -19.42
CA GLY A 100 -4.43 -1.78 -18.69
C GLY A 100 -4.08 -2.23 -17.26
N PHE A 101 -4.55 -3.39 -16.83
CA PHE A 101 -4.18 -4.03 -15.56
C PHE A 101 -3.67 -5.46 -15.75
N LEU A 102 -4.26 -6.19 -16.69
CA LEU A 102 -3.86 -7.51 -17.11
C LEU A 102 -3.62 -7.50 -18.62
N VAL A 103 -2.46 -7.97 -19.04
CA VAL A 103 -2.17 -8.33 -20.43
C VAL A 103 -2.15 -9.85 -20.52
N ILE A 104 -2.84 -10.42 -21.51
CA ILE A 104 -2.77 -11.86 -21.79
C ILE A 104 -2.16 -12.05 -23.17
N HIS A 105 -1.10 -12.84 -23.25
CA HIS A 105 -0.51 -13.31 -24.50
C HIS A 105 -0.77 -14.80 -24.64
N GLY A 106 -1.33 -15.25 -25.76
CA GLY A 106 -1.38 -16.67 -26.06
C GLY A 106 -0.04 -17.18 -26.56
N ILE A 107 0.45 -18.27 -25.97
CA ILE A 107 1.70 -18.94 -26.34
C ILE A 107 1.44 -20.33 -26.93
N GLN A 108 2.32 -20.77 -27.83
CA GLN A 108 2.23 -22.08 -28.49
C GLN A 108 3.14 -23.09 -27.77
N GLY A 109 2.66 -23.61 -26.64
CA GLY A 109 3.42 -24.49 -25.76
C GLY A 109 3.13 -24.15 -24.30
N TYR A 110 3.98 -24.62 -23.39
CA TYR A 110 3.99 -24.19 -21.99
C TYR A 110 5.43 -23.89 -21.58
N ILE A 111 5.60 -22.95 -20.65
CA ILE A 111 6.90 -22.64 -20.07
C ILE A 111 7.23 -23.76 -19.08
N ALA A 112 8.33 -24.46 -19.31
CA ALA A 112 8.79 -25.51 -18.43
C ALA A 112 9.12 -24.95 -17.03
N PRO A 113 9.03 -25.77 -15.96
CA PRO A 113 9.32 -25.32 -14.61
C PRO A 113 10.67 -24.62 -14.50
N LEU A 114 10.66 -23.38 -14.02
CA LEU A 114 11.85 -22.54 -13.90
C LEU A 114 12.66 -22.98 -12.69
N SER A 115 13.99 -22.93 -12.83
CA SER A 115 14.91 -23.18 -11.71
C SER A 115 14.77 -22.09 -10.64
N PRO A 116 14.94 -22.43 -9.35
CA PRO A 116 14.89 -21.45 -8.26
C PRO A 116 16.07 -20.44 -8.29
N PHE A 117 17.07 -20.67 -9.14
CA PHE A 117 18.24 -19.81 -9.35
C PHE A 117 18.24 -19.17 -10.73
N SER A 118 17.12 -19.19 -11.46
CA SER A 118 17.03 -18.68 -12.83
C SER A 118 17.29 -17.18 -12.91
N CYS A 119 16.99 -16.43 -11.84
CA CYS A 119 17.36 -15.03 -11.69
C CYS A 119 18.86 -14.81 -11.37
N ASP A 120 19.55 -15.77 -10.75
CA ASP A 120 20.91 -15.61 -10.20
C ASP A 120 22.07 -15.88 -11.19
N VAL A 121 21.80 -16.30 -12.43
CA VAL A 121 22.86 -16.75 -13.36
C VAL A 121 23.81 -15.60 -13.78
N GLU A 122 23.44 -14.33 -13.61
CA GLU A 122 24.37 -13.20 -13.83
C GLU A 122 25.49 -13.11 -12.76
N ARG A 123 25.32 -13.78 -11.61
CA ARG A 123 26.32 -13.76 -10.53
C ARG A 123 27.47 -14.75 -10.75
N LEU A 124 27.29 -15.77 -11.57
CA LEU A 124 28.30 -16.82 -11.81
C LEU A 124 29.17 -16.59 -13.06
N ASN A 125 28.76 -15.68 -13.96
CA ASN A 125 29.54 -15.30 -15.14
C ASN A 125 30.21 -13.92 -15.04
N SER A 126 30.30 -13.35 -13.84
CA SER A 126 31.00 -12.08 -13.61
C SER A 126 32.53 -12.27 -13.54
N LEU A 127 33.13 -12.73 -14.63
CA LEU A 127 34.47 -12.24 -14.98
C LEU A 127 34.25 -11.09 -15.95
N THR A 128 34.75 -9.92 -15.54
CA THR A 128 35.03 -8.70 -16.29
C THR A 128 34.02 -7.52 -16.35
N PHE A 129 34.56 -6.41 -15.82
CA PHE A 129 34.38 -4.97 -16.04
C PHE A 129 33.16 -4.22 -15.47
N PRO A 130 33.40 -3.06 -14.82
CA PRO A 130 32.33 -2.19 -14.36
C PRO A 130 31.59 -1.66 -15.58
N PHE A 131 30.42 -2.21 -15.84
CA PHE A 131 29.42 -1.50 -16.62
C PHE A 131 29.12 -0.21 -15.86
N GLN A 132 29.62 0.88 -16.41
CA GLN A 132 29.12 2.22 -16.13
C GLN A 132 27.61 2.12 -16.32
N GLN A 133 26.86 2.22 -15.22
CA GLN A 133 25.43 2.46 -15.27
C GLN A 133 25.25 3.59 -16.29
N PRO A 134 24.46 3.44 -17.37
CA PRO A 134 24.02 4.62 -18.07
C PRO A 134 23.32 5.42 -16.99
N ASP A 135 23.83 6.63 -16.75
CA ASP A 135 23.35 7.54 -15.73
C ASP A 135 21.84 7.38 -15.62
N ARG A 136 21.37 7.06 -14.41
CA ARG A 136 19.96 7.14 -14.08
C ARG A 136 19.54 8.57 -14.39
N VAL A 137 19.12 8.82 -15.62
CA VAL A 137 18.47 10.05 -16.00
C VAL A 137 17.28 10.12 -15.03
N PRO A 138 17.23 11.11 -14.13
CA PRO A 138 16.11 11.23 -13.23
C PRO A 138 14.90 11.45 -14.12
N VAL A 139 14.06 10.42 -14.27
CA VAL A 139 12.75 10.59 -14.88
C VAL A 139 12.08 11.71 -14.07
N PRO A 140 11.67 12.83 -14.68
CA PRO A 140 11.14 13.96 -13.93
C PRO A 140 10.03 13.45 -13.02
N GLY A 141 10.09 13.77 -11.72
CA GLY A 141 9.09 13.36 -10.72
C GLY A 141 7.63 13.38 -11.20
N PRO A 142 7.20 14.37 -12.02
CA PRO A 142 5.86 14.39 -12.60
C PRO A 142 5.53 13.18 -13.48
N ALA A 143 6.45 12.65 -14.29
CA ALA A 143 6.19 11.53 -15.19
C ALA A 143 5.94 10.22 -14.44
N VAL A 144 6.70 9.97 -13.35
CA VAL A 144 6.47 8.82 -12.47
C VAL A 144 5.11 8.94 -11.79
N MET A 145 4.77 10.11 -11.23
CA MET A 145 3.48 10.33 -10.59
C MET A 145 2.30 10.14 -11.56
N ARG A 146 2.43 10.56 -12.82
CA ARG A 146 1.42 10.30 -13.87
C ARG A 146 1.15 8.82 -14.09
N LEU A 147 2.21 8.01 -14.14
CA LEU A 147 2.08 6.56 -14.30
C LEU A 147 1.43 5.92 -13.08
N MET A 148 1.89 6.29 -11.88
CA MET A 148 1.32 5.80 -10.62
C MET A 148 -0.15 6.20 -10.44
N MET A 149 -0.53 7.40 -10.86
CA MET A 149 -1.93 7.85 -10.84
C MET A 149 -2.82 7.03 -11.78
N ARG A 150 -2.38 6.78 -13.02
CA ARG A 150 -3.14 5.96 -13.99
C ARG A 150 -3.36 4.55 -13.47
N ASP A 151 -2.28 3.95 -12.99
CA ASP A 151 -2.30 2.63 -12.37
C ASP A 151 -3.24 2.57 -11.14
N ALA A 152 -3.13 3.53 -10.21
CA ALA A 152 -4.01 3.63 -9.05
C ALA A 152 -5.50 3.74 -9.44
N ILE A 153 -5.84 4.64 -10.37
CA ILE A 153 -7.22 4.85 -10.83
C ILE A 153 -7.80 3.57 -11.45
N LEU A 154 -7.02 2.85 -12.26
CA LEU A 154 -7.44 1.59 -12.86
C LEU A 154 -7.69 0.51 -11.81
N ARG A 155 -6.75 0.34 -10.87
CA ARG A 155 -6.88 -0.65 -9.78
C ARG A 155 -8.08 -0.39 -8.89
N LEU A 156 -8.28 0.86 -8.48
CA LEU A 156 -9.39 1.24 -7.60
C LEU A 156 -10.75 0.97 -8.25
N ARG A 157 -10.90 1.31 -9.54
CA ARG A 157 -12.12 1.02 -10.29
C ARG A 157 -12.45 -0.47 -10.33
N ASN A 158 -11.45 -1.32 -10.52
CA ASN A 158 -11.65 -2.77 -10.58
C ASN A 158 -11.89 -3.42 -9.21
N ASN A 159 -11.64 -2.71 -8.11
CA ASN A 159 -11.78 -3.22 -6.73
C ASN A 159 -12.97 -2.61 -5.98
N GLY A 160 -13.94 -2.00 -6.67
CA GLY A 160 -15.13 -1.43 -6.03
C GLY A 160 -14.92 -0.07 -5.37
N PHE A 161 -13.90 0.69 -5.82
CA PHE A 161 -13.61 2.07 -5.41
C PHE A 161 -13.73 3.02 -6.62
N SER A 162 -14.74 2.82 -7.47
CA SER A 162 -14.96 3.58 -8.71
C SER A 162 -15.22 5.06 -8.44
N ILE A 163 -15.91 5.39 -7.34
CA ILE A 163 -16.21 6.77 -6.96
C ILE A 163 -14.93 7.50 -6.55
N LEU A 164 -14.04 6.85 -5.78
CA LEU A 164 -12.72 7.41 -5.48
C LEU A 164 -11.88 7.54 -6.75
N ALA A 165 -11.88 6.52 -7.62
CA ALA A 165 -11.16 6.57 -8.89
C ALA A 165 -11.61 7.77 -9.75
N LEU A 166 -12.91 8.07 -9.77
CA LEU A 166 -13.46 9.24 -10.44
C LEU A 166 -13.03 10.54 -9.74
N ALA A 167 -13.11 10.62 -8.42
CA ALA A 167 -12.66 11.77 -7.65
C ALA A 167 -11.16 12.07 -7.89
N MET A 168 -10.32 11.05 -7.95
CA MET A 168 -8.90 11.17 -8.29
C MET A 168 -8.68 11.71 -9.71
N ARG A 169 -9.53 11.35 -10.69
CA ARG A 169 -9.48 11.92 -12.05
C ARG A 169 -9.86 13.40 -12.06
N VAL A 170 -10.90 13.79 -11.30
CA VAL A 170 -11.33 15.19 -11.19
C VAL A 170 -10.26 16.04 -10.49
N LYS A 171 -9.64 15.50 -9.43
CA LYS A 171 -8.60 16.17 -8.62
C LYS A 171 -7.18 15.99 -9.17
N TYR A 172 -7.03 15.36 -10.33
CA TYR A 172 -5.74 15.09 -10.96
C TYR A 172 -4.75 16.27 -10.99
N PRO A 173 -5.13 17.51 -11.38
CA PRO A 173 -4.17 18.62 -11.44
C PRO A 173 -3.57 18.98 -10.08
N GLU A 174 -4.28 18.71 -9.00
CA GLU A 174 -3.80 18.91 -7.63
C GLU A 174 -2.95 17.72 -7.16
N LEU A 175 -3.42 16.49 -7.40
CA LEU A 175 -2.75 15.28 -6.91
C LEU A 175 -1.41 15.02 -7.60
N ILE A 176 -1.25 15.41 -8.87
CA ILE A 176 0.00 15.26 -9.60
C ILE A 176 1.15 16.13 -9.05
N ALA A 177 0.82 17.20 -8.33
CA ALA A 177 1.81 18.08 -7.71
C ALA A 177 2.41 17.49 -6.42
N LEU A 178 1.80 16.44 -5.87
CA LEU A 178 2.26 15.77 -4.66
C LEU A 178 3.44 14.84 -4.95
N SER A 179 4.35 14.72 -3.98
CA SER A 179 5.52 13.83 -4.08
C SER A 179 5.18 12.35 -3.85
N ASN A 180 4.21 12.08 -2.98
CA ASN A 180 3.54 10.83 -2.68
C ASN A 180 2.26 11.17 -1.87
N MET A 181 1.36 10.20 -1.65
CA MET A 181 0.15 10.42 -0.85
C MET A 181 -0.41 9.13 -0.26
N THR A 182 -1.16 9.29 0.82
CA THR A 182 -1.97 8.23 1.43
C THR A 182 -3.43 8.63 1.38
N ILE A 183 -4.30 7.74 0.91
CA ILE A 183 -5.74 8.01 0.75
C ILE A 183 -6.53 7.04 1.63
N PHE A 184 -7.45 7.57 2.42
CA PHE A 184 -8.43 6.78 3.16
C PHE A 184 -9.75 6.74 2.38
N ALA A 185 -10.14 5.55 1.96
CA ALA A 185 -11.14 5.36 0.93
C ALA A 185 -12.38 4.62 1.43
N LEU A 186 -13.56 4.99 0.92
CA LEU A 186 -14.76 4.18 1.04
C LEU A 186 -15.01 3.41 -0.24
N ASP A 187 -15.45 2.16 -0.09
CA ASP A 187 -15.96 1.37 -1.22
C ASP A 187 -17.30 1.95 -1.72
N ASP A 188 -17.58 1.71 -3.00
CA ASP A 188 -18.75 2.22 -3.71
C ASP A 188 -20.05 1.84 -2.98
N PHE A 189 -20.13 0.61 -2.46
CA PHE A 189 -21.28 0.13 -1.70
C PHE A 189 -21.54 0.98 -0.44
N SER A 190 -20.51 1.28 0.34
CA SER A 190 -20.62 2.09 1.57
C SER A 190 -21.04 3.54 1.28
N ILE A 191 -20.61 4.08 0.13
CA ILE A 191 -21.01 5.42 -0.33
C ILE A 191 -22.50 5.43 -0.71
N PHE A 192 -22.95 4.45 -1.50
CA PHE A 192 -24.36 4.32 -1.88
C PHE A 192 -25.29 3.97 -0.70
N SER A 193 -24.75 3.36 0.37
CA SER A 193 -25.50 3.01 1.58
C SER A 193 -25.68 4.16 2.58
N GLY A 194 -25.32 5.40 2.21
CA GLY A 194 -25.55 6.60 3.03
C GLY A 194 -24.31 7.42 3.36
N SER A 195 -23.10 6.98 2.96
CA SER A 195 -21.85 7.73 3.21
C SER A 195 -21.49 8.72 2.10
N TYR A 196 -22.49 9.35 1.47
CA TYR A 196 -22.31 10.24 0.31
C TYR A 196 -21.51 11.52 0.62
N SER A 197 -21.44 11.93 1.89
CA SER A 197 -20.62 13.07 2.35
C SER A 197 -19.12 12.90 2.05
N TYR A 198 -18.66 11.66 1.82
CA TYR A 198 -17.30 11.39 1.35
C TYR A 198 -16.98 12.10 0.03
N ILE A 199 -17.92 12.15 -0.92
CA ILE A 199 -17.69 12.68 -2.28
C ILE A 199 -17.32 14.17 -2.25
N SER A 200 -17.98 14.95 -1.38
CA SER A 200 -17.70 16.37 -1.23
C SER A 200 -16.49 16.66 -0.32
N SER A 201 -15.98 15.67 0.41
CA SER A 201 -14.91 15.83 1.40
C SER A 201 -13.68 14.95 1.13
N VAL A 202 -13.50 14.45 -0.10
CA VAL A 202 -12.37 13.58 -0.47
C VAL A 202 -11.00 14.19 -0.11
N ARG A 203 -10.85 15.52 -0.18
CA ARG A 203 -9.62 16.22 0.25
C ARG A 203 -9.25 15.96 1.71
N PHE A 204 -10.23 15.90 2.61
CA PHE A 204 -10.02 15.61 4.03
C PHE A 204 -9.54 14.17 4.29
N HIS A 205 -9.71 13.28 3.30
CA HIS A 205 -9.34 11.88 3.39
C HIS A 205 -7.99 11.57 2.71
N ILE A 206 -7.28 12.59 2.23
CA ILE A 206 -5.98 12.46 1.57
C ILE A 206 -4.91 13.11 2.44
N VAL A 207 -3.89 12.34 2.80
CA VAL A 207 -2.67 12.81 3.46
C VAL A 207 -1.62 13.10 2.39
N PRO A 208 -1.26 14.37 2.12
CA PRO A 208 -0.31 14.73 1.09
C PRO A 208 1.14 14.51 1.55
N ASN A 209 2.03 14.17 0.61
CA ASN A 209 3.48 14.04 0.82
C ASN A 209 3.89 13.05 1.92
N GLN A 210 3.02 12.06 2.20
CA GLN A 210 3.32 10.95 3.06
C GLN A 210 2.77 9.66 2.46
N LEU A 211 3.64 8.65 2.33
CA LEU A 211 3.26 7.29 1.93
C LEU A 211 3.29 6.42 3.19
N LEU A 212 2.13 6.17 3.78
CA LEU A 212 1.99 5.38 4.99
C LEU A 212 1.48 4.00 4.59
N THR A 213 2.23 2.95 4.92
CA THR A 213 1.72 1.58 4.87
C THR A 213 0.89 1.28 6.11
N ILE A 214 0.14 0.17 6.12
CA ILE A 214 -0.55 -0.24 7.35
C ILE A 214 0.41 -0.39 8.53
N ALA A 215 1.61 -0.93 8.30
CA ALA A 215 2.62 -1.09 9.35
C ALA A 215 3.15 0.27 9.86
N ASP A 216 3.16 1.31 9.03
CA ASP A 216 3.55 2.66 9.45
C ASP A 216 2.42 3.30 10.26
N LEU A 217 1.17 3.12 9.84
CA LEU A 217 -0.01 3.60 10.56
C LEU A 217 -0.09 2.98 11.97
N GLU A 218 0.09 1.66 12.09
CA GLU A 218 0.01 0.95 13.36
C GLU A 218 1.10 1.37 14.36
N ARG A 219 2.22 1.93 13.87
CA ARG A 219 3.30 2.47 14.71
C ARG A 219 3.06 3.90 15.19
N LEU A 220 2.02 4.58 14.69
CA LEU A 220 1.74 5.95 15.09
C LEU A 220 1.20 5.99 16.53
N PRO A 221 1.72 6.90 17.39
CA PRO A 221 1.20 7.06 18.73
C PRO A 221 -0.19 7.70 18.73
N VAL A 222 -0.97 7.44 19.79
CA VAL A 222 -2.24 8.12 20.01
C VAL A 222 -2.01 9.63 20.11
N GLY A 223 -2.86 10.42 19.47
CA GLY A 223 -2.73 11.87 19.38
C GLY A 223 -1.87 12.36 18.22
N CYS A 224 -1.17 11.48 17.50
CA CYS A 224 -0.45 11.88 16.29
C CYS A 224 -1.40 12.52 15.27
N THR A 225 -1.00 13.67 14.73
CA THR A 225 -1.77 14.42 13.75
C THR A 225 -1.22 14.16 12.34
N LEU A 226 -2.12 13.87 11.41
CA LEU A 226 -1.80 13.68 9.99
C LEU A 226 -2.38 14.85 9.20
N PRO A 227 -1.56 15.62 8.48
CA PRO A 227 -2.06 16.72 7.66
C PRO A 227 -2.96 16.19 6.55
N THR A 228 -3.98 16.95 6.16
CA THR A 228 -4.84 16.60 5.02
C THR A 228 -4.65 17.56 3.86
N LEU A 229 -5.15 17.18 2.69
CA LEU A 229 -5.19 18.04 1.51
C LEU A 229 -6.19 19.21 1.68
N GLU A 230 -7.04 19.16 2.71
CA GLU A 230 -7.86 20.31 3.12
C GLU A 230 -7.07 21.19 4.10
N SER A 231 -6.73 22.40 3.67
CA SER A 231 -5.91 23.34 4.43
C SER A 231 -6.48 23.59 5.83
N GLY A 232 -5.63 23.48 6.86
CA GLY A 232 -6.00 23.74 8.25
C GLY A 232 -6.87 22.65 8.89
N GLN A 233 -7.04 21.50 8.24
CA GLN A 233 -7.72 20.34 8.81
C GLN A 233 -6.76 19.15 8.84
N SER A 234 -6.75 18.42 9.96
CA SER A 234 -5.87 17.27 10.18
C SER A 234 -6.67 16.09 10.74
N LEU A 235 -6.20 14.89 10.43
CA LEU A 235 -6.67 13.66 11.05
C LEU A 235 -5.85 13.41 12.31
N VAL A 236 -6.44 12.75 13.30
CA VAL A 236 -5.81 12.43 14.58
C VAL A 236 -5.94 10.94 14.84
N VAL A 237 -4.84 10.30 15.23
CA VAL A 237 -4.87 8.91 15.70
C VAL A 237 -5.57 8.87 17.06
N THR A 238 -6.79 8.35 17.10
CA THR A 238 -7.60 8.29 18.33
C THR A 238 -7.39 7.01 19.12
N THR A 239 -6.92 5.95 18.46
CA THR A 239 -6.63 4.65 19.10
C THR A 239 -5.44 4.02 18.39
N ALA A 240 -4.38 3.70 19.13
CA ALA A 240 -3.22 2.99 18.61
C ALA A 240 -3.59 1.53 18.33
N ALA A 241 -2.83 0.89 17.44
CA ALA A 241 -2.96 -0.53 17.21
C ALA A 241 -2.51 -1.30 18.47
N SER A 242 -3.34 -2.24 18.92
CA SER A 242 -3.01 -3.15 20.02
C SER A 242 -3.67 -4.50 19.76
N ALA A 243 -3.14 -5.57 20.36
CA ALA A 243 -3.74 -6.90 20.29
C ALA A 243 -5.22 -6.92 20.72
N ALA A 244 -5.62 -5.99 21.59
CA ALA A 244 -6.99 -5.88 22.10
C ALA A 244 -7.92 -4.98 21.26
N ALA A 245 -7.39 -4.06 20.45
CA ALA A 245 -8.20 -3.08 19.75
C ALA A 245 -7.59 -2.65 18.40
N PRO A 246 -8.38 -2.62 17.31
CA PRO A 246 -7.91 -2.13 16.03
C PRO A 246 -7.69 -0.61 16.09
N MET A 247 -6.66 -0.15 15.39
CA MET A 247 -6.32 1.27 15.24
C MET A 247 -7.51 2.09 14.73
N ARG A 248 -7.63 3.32 15.22
CA ARG A 248 -8.63 4.29 14.75
C ARG A 248 -8.01 5.65 14.49
N ILE A 249 -8.47 6.26 13.40
CA ILE A 249 -8.14 7.64 13.01
C ILE A 249 -9.45 8.42 12.98
N ASN A 250 -9.52 9.55 13.67
CA ASN A 250 -10.77 10.30 13.91
C ASN A 250 -11.94 9.40 14.32
N TYR A 251 -11.70 8.45 15.24
CA TYR A 251 -12.66 7.45 15.71
C TYR A 251 -13.16 6.44 14.66
N VAL A 252 -12.68 6.52 13.42
CA VAL A 252 -13.01 5.58 12.34
C VAL A 252 -11.95 4.49 12.24
N ARG A 253 -12.41 3.25 12.08
CA ARG A 253 -11.53 2.08 11.85
C ARG A 253 -11.12 1.96 10.39
N ILE A 254 -9.90 1.48 10.20
CA ILE A 254 -9.46 0.95 8.90
C ILE A 254 -10.17 -0.39 8.68
N LYS A 255 -10.89 -0.50 7.56
CA LYS A 255 -11.65 -1.69 7.13
C LYS A 255 -10.78 -2.63 6.29
N LEU A 256 -10.05 -2.07 5.33
CA LEU A 256 -9.20 -2.81 4.40
C LEU A 256 -7.83 -2.13 4.35
N PRO A 257 -6.78 -2.69 4.98
CA PRO A 257 -5.43 -2.17 4.82
C PRO A 257 -4.92 -2.41 3.39
N ASP A 258 -4.07 -1.52 2.89
CA ASP A 258 -3.33 -1.67 1.62
C ASP A 258 -4.20 -2.10 0.42
N VAL A 259 -5.42 -1.56 0.29
CA VAL A 259 -6.35 -1.81 -0.85
C VAL A 259 -5.63 -1.65 -2.19
N MET A 260 -4.80 -0.62 -2.28
CA MET A 260 -3.92 -0.41 -3.42
C MET A 260 -2.66 0.27 -2.95
N ARG A 261 -1.50 -0.24 -3.40
CA ARG A 261 -0.21 0.39 -3.16
C ARG A 261 0.64 0.39 -4.42
N ASN A 262 1.31 1.50 -4.66
CA ASN A 262 2.40 1.62 -5.62
C ASN A 262 3.51 2.51 -5.05
N LEU A 263 4.47 2.91 -5.89
CA LEU A 263 5.65 3.66 -5.45
C LEU A 263 5.33 5.04 -4.85
N LYS A 264 4.13 5.57 -5.10
CA LYS A 264 3.76 6.96 -4.78
C LYS A 264 2.42 7.09 -4.07
N ILE A 265 1.59 6.07 -4.08
CA ILE A 265 0.20 6.12 -3.59
C ILE A 265 -0.07 4.87 -2.76
N ALA A 266 -0.59 5.09 -1.55
CA ALA A 266 -1.16 4.05 -0.70
C ALA A 266 -2.63 4.37 -0.45
N VAL A 267 -3.48 3.35 -0.50
CA VAL A 267 -4.92 3.48 -0.25
C VAL A 267 -5.35 2.46 0.80
N HIS A 268 -6.03 2.94 1.84
CA HIS A 268 -6.63 2.11 2.89
C HIS A 268 -8.13 2.31 2.89
N GLY A 269 -8.90 1.23 2.88
CA GLY A 269 -10.34 1.26 3.03
C GLY A 269 -10.75 1.58 4.46
N ILE A 270 -11.76 2.44 4.66
CA ILE A 270 -12.32 2.82 5.97
C ILE A 270 -13.81 2.46 6.04
N TYR A 271 -14.36 2.39 7.26
CA TYR A 271 -15.79 2.05 7.45
C TYR A 271 -16.75 3.22 7.22
N LEU A 272 -16.34 4.44 7.55
CA LEU A 272 -17.16 5.64 7.51
C LEU A 272 -16.30 6.83 7.06
N PRO A 273 -16.88 7.90 6.50
CA PRO A 273 -16.16 9.13 6.24
C PRO A 273 -15.62 9.69 7.56
N PHE A 274 -14.41 10.26 7.55
CA PHE A 274 -13.85 10.87 8.75
C PHE A 274 -14.71 12.05 9.21
N PRO A 275 -15.14 12.08 10.48
CA PRO A 275 -15.78 13.25 11.04
C PRO A 275 -14.74 14.38 11.20
N ARG A 276 -15.19 15.62 11.01
CA ARG A 276 -14.39 16.81 11.37
C ARG A 276 -14.48 16.99 12.87
N ILE A 277 -13.35 16.88 13.56
CA ILE A 277 -13.27 17.11 15.00
C ILE A 277 -12.85 18.56 15.17
N TYR A 278 -13.76 19.42 15.62
CA TYR A 278 -13.39 20.75 16.06
C TYR A 278 -12.74 20.60 17.44
N GLN A 279 -11.44 20.84 17.53
CA GLN A 279 -10.80 21.05 18.81
C GLN A 279 -11.33 22.38 19.35
N SER A 280 -12.35 22.32 20.22
CA SER A 280 -12.68 23.45 21.06
C SER A 280 -11.50 23.64 21.99
N THR A 281 -10.62 24.59 21.66
CA THR A 281 -9.77 25.25 22.64
C THR A 281 -10.72 25.83 23.67
N THR A 282 -11.02 25.05 24.70
CA THR A 282 -11.85 25.48 25.81
C THR A 282 -10.89 26.30 26.66
N PRO A 283 -10.99 27.64 26.71
CA PRO A 283 -10.23 28.36 27.70
C PRO A 283 -10.80 27.92 29.04
N ALA A 284 -9.96 27.34 29.88
CA ALA A 284 -10.30 27.07 31.26
C ALA A 284 -10.77 28.40 31.88
N ALA A 285 -12.08 28.51 32.12
CA ALA A 285 -12.68 29.63 32.81
C ALA A 285 -12.32 29.53 34.29
N GLY A 286 -11.09 29.94 34.62
CA GLY A 286 -10.69 30.36 35.95
C GLY A 286 -10.82 31.88 36.03
N ALA A 287 -11.80 32.36 36.77
CA ALA A 287 -12.01 33.77 37.03
C ALA A 287 -10.85 34.36 37.85
N THR A 288 -10.24 35.45 37.36
CA THR A 288 -9.94 36.66 38.17
C THR A 288 -9.54 37.82 37.26
N GLN A 289 -10.02 39.01 37.62
CA GLN A 289 -9.79 40.30 36.98
C GLN A 289 -8.31 40.70 36.94
N SER A 290 -7.86 41.33 35.86
CA SER A 290 -7.42 42.75 35.85
C SER A 290 -6.48 43.09 34.68
N THR A 291 -6.70 44.29 34.16
CA THR A 291 -5.76 45.21 33.50
C THR A 291 -5.21 44.88 32.10
N VAL A 292 -5.51 45.83 31.21
CA VAL A 292 -4.96 46.03 29.86
C VAL A 292 -3.47 46.35 29.95
N GLU A 293 -2.63 45.55 29.30
CA GLU A 293 -1.35 46.05 28.78
C GLU A 293 -0.87 45.23 27.58
N ASN A 294 -0.33 45.96 26.62
CA ASN A 294 0.00 45.58 25.26
C ASN A 294 1.40 44.95 25.25
N THR A 295 1.56 43.69 24.85
CA THR A 295 2.88 43.20 24.41
C THR A 295 2.76 42.05 23.42
N GLN A 296 3.47 42.25 22.32
CA GLN A 296 3.70 41.39 21.17
C GLN A 296 4.54 40.17 21.59
N ALA A 297 4.07 38.95 21.29
CA ALA A 297 4.88 37.73 21.38
C ALA A 297 4.41 36.68 20.36
N ASP A 298 5.36 36.28 19.52
CA ASP A 298 5.26 35.28 18.47
C ASP A 298 4.78 33.92 19.01
N SER A 299 3.68 33.40 18.47
CA SER A 299 3.23 32.03 18.75
C SER A 299 3.82 31.07 17.72
N ALA A 300 4.97 30.48 18.05
CA ALA A 300 5.50 29.31 17.37
C ALA A 300 4.51 28.14 17.52
N SER A 301 3.96 27.69 16.39
CA SER A 301 3.17 26.46 16.31
C SER A 301 4.07 25.28 16.63
N ALA A 302 3.86 24.65 17.80
CA ALA A 302 4.46 23.36 18.10
C ALA A 302 3.77 22.28 17.25
N SER A 303 4.26 22.10 16.03
CA SER A 303 4.02 20.89 15.25
C SER A 303 4.69 19.73 16.00
N SER A 304 3.88 18.92 16.66
CA SER A 304 4.30 17.61 17.13
C SER A 304 4.58 16.74 15.90
N ASP A 305 5.79 16.84 15.36
CA ASP A 305 6.24 16.01 14.25
C ASP A 305 6.25 14.54 14.68
N CYS A 306 5.46 13.72 13.99
CA CYS A 306 5.44 12.27 14.18
C CYS A 306 6.70 11.64 13.56
N ALA A 307 7.87 11.93 14.15
CA ALA A 307 9.12 11.26 13.86
C ALA A 307 9.42 10.25 14.98
N ALA A 308 9.55 8.97 14.60
CA ALA A 308 9.95 7.91 15.51
C ALA A 308 11.35 8.20 16.07
N LYS A 309 11.44 8.55 17.36
CA LYS A 309 12.73 8.66 18.06
C LYS A 309 13.26 7.24 18.32
N SER A 310 14.46 6.98 17.82
CA SER A 310 15.28 5.85 18.25
C SER A 310 15.94 6.24 19.57
N GLU A 311 15.48 5.65 20.68
CA GLU A 311 16.14 5.80 21.98
C GLU A 311 17.23 4.73 22.13
N LYS A 312 18.47 5.21 22.24
CA LYS A 312 19.62 4.49 22.79
C LYS A 312 19.75 4.85 24.26
N ASP A 313 19.99 3.83 25.08
CA ASP A 313 20.60 3.82 26.42
C ASP A 313 20.37 5.00 27.37
N GLY A 314 19.68 4.72 28.49
CA GLY A 314 19.55 5.66 29.60
C GLY A 314 18.97 5.06 30.87
N SER A 315 19.80 4.32 31.60
CA SER A 315 19.78 4.00 33.05
C SER A 315 18.54 4.38 33.88
N CYS A 316 17.89 3.37 34.47
CA CYS A 316 16.85 3.50 35.48
C CYS A 316 17.34 4.19 36.76
N ALA A 317 16.69 5.28 37.17
CA ALA A 317 16.79 5.83 38.52
C ALA A 317 15.42 5.71 39.22
N MET A 318 15.43 5.06 40.38
CA MET A 318 14.25 4.77 41.21
C MET A 318 13.85 6.04 41.98
N VAL A 319 12.56 6.43 41.90
CA VAL A 319 12.00 7.53 42.71
C VAL A 319 11.45 6.94 44.03
N PRO A 320 11.75 7.52 45.22
CA PRO A 320 11.27 6.98 46.49
C PRO A 320 9.78 7.26 46.74
N VAL A 321 9.08 6.27 47.29
CA VAL A 321 7.68 6.36 47.75
C VAL A 321 7.64 6.96 49.16
N PRO A 322 6.77 7.94 49.46
CA PRO A 322 6.60 8.46 50.82
C PRO A 322 5.68 7.57 51.68
N PRO A 323 5.82 7.57 53.02
CA PRO A 323 5.12 6.63 53.89
C PRO A 323 3.65 7.01 54.09
N VAL A 324 2.77 6.02 53.97
CA VAL A 324 1.35 6.11 54.34
C VAL A 324 1.24 5.95 55.85
N LYS A 325 0.63 6.95 56.51
CA LYS A 325 0.35 6.94 57.95
C LYS A 325 -1.00 6.25 58.18
N ALA A 326 -0.99 5.16 58.95
CA ALA A 326 -2.19 4.43 59.36
C ALA A 326 -3.03 5.28 60.32
N THR A 327 -4.36 5.29 60.12
CA THR A 327 -5.30 5.84 61.09
C THR A 327 -6.48 4.88 61.26
N LEU A 328 -6.41 4.18 62.40
CA LEU A 328 -7.47 3.80 63.36
C LEU A 328 -8.75 3.11 62.87
N GLU A 329 -8.88 1.91 63.44
CA GLU A 329 -10.02 1.00 63.51
C GLU A 329 -11.26 1.67 64.12
N VAL A 330 -12.44 1.27 63.63
CA VAL A 330 -13.72 1.47 64.33
C VAL A 330 -14.39 0.11 64.47
N GLU A 331 -14.69 -0.21 65.73
CA GLU A 331 -15.26 -1.43 66.28
C GLU A 331 -16.54 -1.94 65.62
N ASP A 332 -16.59 -3.26 65.54
CA ASP A 332 -17.77 -4.12 65.42
C ASP A 332 -18.82 -3.81 66.49
N ASN A 333 -20.10 -3.83 66.10
CA ASN A 333 -21.16 -4.20 67.03
C ASN A 333 -22.24 -5.02 66.31
N HIS A 334 -22.27 -6.31 66.66
CA HIS A 334 -23.31 -7.28 66.39
C HIS A 334 -24.59 -6.99 67.19
N TYR A 335 -25.75 -7.10 66.53
CA TYR A 335 -27.02 -7.68 66.99
C TYR A 335 -27.82 -7.96 65.71
N GLY A 336 -28.43 -9.12 65.40
CA GLY A 336 -28.88 -10.23 66.22
C GLY A 336 -30.39 -10.38 66.02
N LEU A 337 -30.79 -11.36 65.18
CA LEU A 337 -32.14 -11.83 64.75
C LEU A 337 -32.66 -11.31 63.40
#